data_AF-J6IMI8-F1
#
_entry.id   AF-J6IMI8-F1
#
_cell.length_a   1.000
_cell.length_b   1.000
_cell.length_c   1.000
_cell.angle_alpha   90.00
_cell.angle_beta   90.00
_cell.angle_gamma   90.00
#
_symmetry.space_group_name_H-M   'P 1'
#
loop_
_entity.id
_entity.type
_entity.pdbx_description
1 polymer ?
#
loop_
_entity_poly.entity_id
_entity_poly.type
_entity_poly.pdbx_seq_one_letter_code
_entity_poly.pdbx_strand_id
1 'polypeptide(L)'
;MIDQSIHVFDWFHIHFIENPGAAWGVGIPGKYGKLILSIFRIVAIIGIGYWLWQSVKKKAPKVLIISIALIFAGALGNIIDSVFYGVIFDHSVNNVATFMSKEPYGTLFHGKVVDMLYFPLIDAQLPDWIPFYGGQRFTFFDPIFNIADTAISVAVGLLIIFNKKAFKK
;
A
#
# COMPACT_ATOMS: atom_id res chain seq x y z
N MET A 1 -17.65 5.70 -1.56
CA MET A 1 -17.38 7.16 -1.46
C MET A 1 -16.09 7.33 -0.69
N ILE A 2 -15.28 8.36 -1.01
CA ILE A 2 -14.08 8.66 -0.21
C ILE A 2 -14.44 8.87 1.26
N ASP A 3 -13.58 8.41 2.17
CA ASP A 3 -13.74 8.45 3.63
C ASP A 3 -14.97 7.68 4.16
N GLN A 4 -15.55 6.80 3.34
CA GLN A 4 -16.57 5.88 3.80
C GLN A 4 -15.92 4.73 4.58
N SER A 5 -16.35 4.53 5.81
CA SER A 5 -15.95 3.40 6.66
C SER A 5 -17.11 2.42 6.85
N ILE A 6 -16.81 1.13 6.66
CA ILE A 6 -17.70 0.02 6.99
C ILE A 6 -17.10 -0.69 8.19
N HIS A 7 -17.84 -0.68 9.30
CA HIS A 7 -17.46 -1.39 10.51
C HIS A 7 -17.71 -2.89 10.34
N VAL A 8 -16.65 -3.71 10.38
CA VAL A 8 -16.75 -5.17 10.29
C VAL A 8 -16.64 -5.77 11.69
N PHE A 9 -15.59 -5.40 12.42
CA PHE A 9 -15.37 -5.71 13.83
C PHE A 9 -14.77 -4.49 14.54
N ASP A 10 -14.81 -4.45 15.86
CA ASP A 10 -14.27 -3.32 16.64
C ASP A 10 -12.79 -3.04 16.33
N TRP A 11 -12.03 -4.08 15.98
CA TRP A 11 -10.61 -4.01 15.62
C TRP A 11 -10.36 -4.04 14.09
N PHE A 12 -11.40 -4.08 13.25
CA PHE A 12 -11.28 -4.13 11.79
C PHE A 12 -12.40 -3.37 11.06
N HIS A 13 -11.97 -2.39 10.28
CA HIS A 13 -12.83 -1.57 9.45
C HIS A 13 -12.36 -1.60 8.00
N ILE A 14 -13.30 -1.55 7.07
CA ILE A 14 -13.00 -1.26 5.67
C ILE A 14 -13.19 0.25 5.49
N HIS A 15 -12.09 1.00 5.44
CA HIS A 15 -12.08 2.46 5.31
C HIS A 15 -11.46 2.86 3.98
N PHE A 16 -12.31 3.28 3.04
CA PHE A 16 -11.87 3.61 1.69
C PHE A 16 -11.17 4.98 1.63
N ILE A 17 -9.88 4.97 1.31
CA ILE A 17 -9.03 6.15 1.13
C ILE A 17 -8.29 6.04 -0.20
N GLU A 18 -8.15 7.18 -0.89
CA GLU A 18 -7.33 7.27 -2.09
C GLU A 18 -6.00 7.97 -1.80
N ASN A 19 -4.92 7.21 -1.80
CA ASN A 19 -3.59 7.69 -1.52
C ASN A 19 -2.91 8.21 -2.81
N PRO A 20 -2.45 9.47 -2.85
CA PRO A 20 -1.75 10.01 -4.01
C PRO A 20 -0.38 9.36 -4.29
N GLY A 21 0.07 8.44 -3.42
CA GLY A 21 1.30 7.68 -3.55
C GLY A 21 2.40 8.10 -2.58
N ALA A 22 2.13 9.07 -1.70
CA ALA A 22 3.08 9.55 -0.69
C ALA A 22 2.94 8.72 0.59
N ALA A 23 3.99 8.03 1.00
CA ALA A 23 4.07 7.45 2.33
C ALA A 23 4.21 8.60 3.35
N TRP A 24 3.37 8.61 4.40
CA TRP A 24 3.54 9.48 5.57
C TRP A 24 3.57 11.00 5.27
N GLY A 25 2.82 11.46 4.28
CA GLY A 25 2.78 12.90 3.91
C GLY A 25 4.06 13.43 3.28
N VAL A 26 5.10 12.60 3.09
CA VAL A 26 6.35 12.93 2.40
C VAL A 26 6.17 12.72 0.90
N GLY A 27 5.24 13.48 0.31
CA GLY A 27 5.10 13.57 -1.14
C GLY A 27 5.93 14.74 -1.65
N ILE A 28 6.67 14.57 -2.74
CA ILE A 28 7.15 15.73 -3.50
C ILE A 28 5.90 16.44 -4.03
N PRO A 29 5.59 17.67 -3.60
CA PRO A 29 4.37 18.35 -3.99
C PRO A 29 4.35 18.57 -5.51
N GLY A 30 3.17 18.38 -6.10
CA GLY A 30 2.93 18.67 -7.51
C GLY A 30 2.93 17.44 -8.45
N LYS A 31 2.43 17.67 -9.67
CA LYS A 31 2.26 16.64 -10.70
C LYS A 31 3.57 15.94 -11.06
N TYR A 32 4.68 16.69 -11.11
CA TYR A 32 6.01 16.16 -11.42
C TYR A 32 6.53 15.20 -10.35
N GLY A 33 6.28 15.49 -9.06
CA GLY A 33 6.69 14.60 -7.96
C GLY A 33 6.04 13.22 -8.05
N LYS A 34 4.74 13.20 -8.33
CA LYS A 34 3.98 11.96 -8.54
C LYS A 34 4.45 11.19 -9.78
N LEU A 35 4.72 11.89 -10.87
CA LEU A 35 5.24 11.28 -12.10
C LEU A 35 6.59 10.61 -11.86
N ILE A 36 7.53 11.29 -11.20
CA ILE A 36 8.86 10.73 -10.87
C ILE A 36 8.72 9.49 -10.01
N LEU A 37 7.85 9.53 -8.98
CA LEU A 37 7.62 8.37 -8.11
C LEU A 37 7.05 7.18 -8.88
N SER A 38 6.10 7.43 -9.79
CA SER A 38 5.48 6.39 -10.61
C SER A 38 6.49 5.77 -11.59
N ILE A 39 7.31 6.59 -12.26
CA ILE A 39 8.37 6.12 -13.16
C ILE A 39 9.42 5.31 -12.40
N PHE A 40 9.87 5.81 -11.23
CA PHE A 40 10.82 5.10 -10.39
C PHE A 40 10.30 3.71 -9.98
N ARG A 41 9.02 3.61 -9.57
CA ARG A 41 8.39 2.33 -9.25
C ARG A 41 8.39 1.37 -10.44
N ILE A 42 8.13 1.87 -11.65
CA ILE A 42 8.17 1.08 -12.89
C ILE A 42 9.58 0.55 -13.18
N VAL A 43 10.61 1.38 -13.00
CA VAL A 43 12.00 0.92 -13.16
C VAL A 43 12.36 -0.12 -12.09
N ALA A 44 11.99 0.13 -10.84
CA ALA A 44 12.24 -0.79 -9.72
C ALA A 44 11.58 -2.15 -9.94
N ILE A 45 10.32 -2.19 -10.41
CA ILE A 45 9.62 -3.46 -10.63
C ILE A 45 10.22 -4.28 -11.78
N ILE A 46 10.80 -3.64 -12.80
CA ILE A 46 11.56 -4.35 -13.84
C ILE A 46 12.78 -5.04 -13.21
N GLY A 47 13.49 -4.35 -12.31
CA GLY A 47 14.60 -4.94 -11.55
C GLY A 47 14.18 -6.11 -10.67
N ILE A 48 13.07 -5.96 -9.94
CA ILE A 48 12.51 -7.03 -9.09
C ILE A 48 12.04 -8.21 -9.94
N GLY A 49 11.40 -7.96 -11.10
CA GLY A 49 10.97 -8.99 -12.03
C GLY A 49 12.15 -9.76 -12.63
N TYR A 50 13.22 -9.07 -13.00
CA TYR A 50 14.47 -9.70 -13.42
C TYR A 50 15.07 -10.54 -12.29
N TRP A 51 15.08 -10.03 -11.06
CA TRP A 51 15.58 -10.76 -9.90
C TRP A 51 14.75 -12.02 -9.59
N LEU A 52 13.41 -11.94 -9.72
CA LEU A 52 12.52 -13.08 -9.61
C LEU A 52 12.86 -14.13 -10.65
N TRP A 53 12.96 -13.72 -11.92
CA TRP A 53 13.30 -14.62 -13.03
C TRP A 53 14.64 -15.31 -12.83
N GLN A 54 15.68 -14.55 -12.44
CA GLN A 54 17.00 -15.09 -12.10
C GLN A 54 16.93 -16.07 -10.93
N SER A 55 16.19 -15.74 -9.87
CA SER A 55 16.07 -16.58 -8.68
C SER A 55 15.37 -17.90 -8.98
N VAL A 56 14.34 -17.88 -9.84
CA VAL A 56 13.68 -19.10 -10.32
C VAL A 56 14.63 -19.94 -11.18
N LYS A 57 15.32 -19.32 -12.14
CA LYS A 57 16.29 -20.03 -13.01
C LYS A 57 17.42 -20.69 -12.23
N LYS A 58 17.95 -20.01 -11.22
CA LYS A 58 19.03 -20.51 -10.36
C LYS A 58 18.55 -21.49 -9.28
N LYS A 59 17.25 -21.86 -9.27
CA LYS A 59 16.64 -22.74 -8.26
C LYS A 59 16.93 -22.26 -6.84
N ALA A 60 16.82 -20.95 -6.62
CA ALA A 60 17.03 -20.34 -5.32
C ALA A 60 16.06 -20.94 -4.27
N PRO A 61 16.34 -20.77 -2.97
CA PRO A 61 15.46 -21.28 -1.93
C PRO A 61 14.01 -20.82 -2.12
N LYS A 62 13.04 -21.74 -1.96
CA LYS A 62 11.61 -21.45 -2.19
C LYS A 62 11.12 -20.22 -1.43
N VAL A 63 11.58 -20.03 -0.20
CA VAL A 63 11.21 -18.87 0.63
C VAL A 63 11.63 -17.55 -0.02
N LEU A 64 12.83 -17.52 -0.62
CA LEU A 64 13.29 -16.33 -1.35
C LEU A 64 12.41 -16.07 -2.58
N ILE A 65 12.14 -17.10 -3.38
CA ILE A 65 11.30 -16.98 -4.59
C ILE A 65 9.89 -16.50 -4.23
N ILE A 66 9.26 -17.08 -3.21
CA ILE A 66 7.93 -16.67 -2.74
C ILE A 66 7.94 -15.22 -2.27
N SER A 67 8.96 -14.82 -1.51
CA SER A 67 9.07 -13.45 -1.01
C SER A 67 9.24 -12.45 -2.16
N ILE A 68 10.10 -12.73 -3.14
CA ILE A 68 10.26 -11.87 -4.31
C ILE A 68 8.96 -11.79 -5.12
N ALA A 69 8.26 -12.93 -5.29
CA ALA A 69 6.99 -12.96 -6.01
C ALA A 69 5.90 -12.12 -5.31
N LEU A 70 5.82 -12.17 -3.97
CA LEU A 70 4.91 -11.34 -3.18
C LEU A 70 5.25 -9.85 -3.29
N ILE A 71 6.54 -9.47 -3.19
CA ILE A 71 6.99 -8.09 -3.39
C ILE A 71 6.64 -7.62 -4.81
N PHE A 72 6.91 -8.45 -5.82
CA PHE A 72 6.61 -8.13 -7.21
C PHE A 72 5.12 -7.94 -7.45
N ALA A 73 4.28 -8.87 -6.97
CA ALA A 73 2.83 -8.79 -7.14
C ALA A 73 2.22 -7.58 -6.41
N GLY A 74 2.64 -7.31 -5.18
CA GLY A 74 2.20 -6.13 -4.43
C GLY A 74 2.63 -4.82 -5.10
N ALA A 75 3.91 -4.71 -5.49
CA ALA A 75 4.40 -3.54 -6.20
C ALA A 75 3.68 -3.35 -7.55
N LEU A 76 3.38 -4.43 -8.27
CA LEU A 76 2.66 -4.37 -9.55
C LEU A 76 1.24 -3.84 -9.36
N GLY A 77 0.51 -4.34 -8.35
CA GLY A 77 -0.84 -3.87 -8.03
C GLY A 77 -0.88 -2.37 -7.77
N ASN A 78 -0.01 -1.88 -6.89
CA ASN A 78 0.08 -0.45 -6.57
C ASN A 78 0.49 0.40 -7.79
N ILE A 79 1.31 -0.15 -8.71
CA ILE A 79 1.67 0.52 -9.97
C ILE A 79 0.47 0.59 -10.91
N ILE A 80 -0.32 -0.47 -11.04
CA ILE A 80 -1.52 -0.49 -11.89
C ILE A 80 -2.47 0.65 -11.46
N ASP A 81 -2.75 0.77 -10.16
CA ASP A 81 -3.57 1.85 -9.63
C ASP A 81 -2.97 3.23 -9.97
N SER A 82 -1.67 3.41 -9.69
CA SER A 82 -0.95 4.66 -9.91
C SER A 82 -0.91 5.10 -11.39
N VAL A 83 -0.82 4.13 -12.31
CA VAL A 83 -0.71 4.39 -13.75
C VAL A 83 -2.08 4.62 -14.37
N PHE A 84 -3.07 3.77 -14.06
CA PHE A 84 -4.29 3.67 -14.85
C PHE A 84 -5.53 4.25 -14.17
N TYR A 85 -5.65 4.25 -12.84
CA TYR A 85 -6.93 4.63 -12.23
C TYR A 85 -7.33 6.07 -12.52
N GLY A 86 -6.34 6.96 -12.68
CA GLY A 86 -6.58 8.35 -13.05
C GLY A 86 -7.27 8.53 -14.41
N VAL A 87 -7.13 7.59 -15.34
CA VAL A 87 -7.75 7.68 -16.67
C VAL A 87 -8.99 6.79 -16.84
N ILE A 88 -9.21 5.84 -15.92
CA ILE A 88 -10.31 4.88 -15.99
C ILE A 88 -11.49 5.32 -15.13
N PHE A 89 -11.23 5.91 -13.97
CA PHE A 89 -12.25 6.26 -12.99
C PHE A 89 -12.44 7.77 -12.91
N ASP A 90 -13.64 8.20 -12.51
CA ASP A 90 -13.91 9.57 -12.07
C ASP A 90 -13.65 9.74 -10.57
N HIS A 91 -13.91 10.94 -10.07
CA HIS A 91 -13.74 11.25 -8.65
C HIS A 91 -14.71 10.42 -7.79
N SER A 92 -14.26 10.03 -6.60
CA SER A 92 -15.06 9.32 -5.59
C SER A 92 -15.56 10.25 -4.46
N VAL A 93 -15.50 11.57 -4.66
CA VAL A 93 -15.90 12.59 -3.69
C VAL A 93 -17.42 12.75 -3.71
N ASN A 94 -18.09 12.34 -2.64
CA ASN A 94 -19.56 12.34 -2.53
C ASN A 94 -20.29 11.42 -3.52
N ASN A 95 -19.58 10.54 -4.22
CA ASN A 95 -20.15 9.54 -5.13
C ASN A 95 -19.34 8.23 -5.13
N VAL A 96 -19.90 7.18 -5.71
CA VAL A 96 -19.17 5.97 -6.06
C VAL A 96 -18.46 6.21 -7.39
N ALA A 97 -17.18 5.85 -7.48
CA ALA A 97 -16.42 6.04 -8.71
C ALA A 97 -16.99 5.19 -9.86
N THR A 98 -17.16 5.81 -11.03
CA THR A 98 -17.67 5.19 -12.24
C THR A 98 -16.53 4.61 -13.06
N PHE A 99 -16.63 3.33 -13.41
CA PHE A 99 -15.69 2.68 -14.31
C PHE A 99 -15.86 3.19 -15.75
N MET A 100 -14.74 3.46 -16.43
CA MET A 100 -14.71 4.01 -17.80
C MET A 100 -15.50 5.32 -17.92
N SER A 101 -15.27 6.23 -16.97
CA SER A 101 -15.95 7.52 -16.95
C SER A 101 -15.56 8.37 -18.15
N LYS A 102 -16.52 9.18 -18.64
CA LYS A 102 -16.27 10.21 -19.66
C LYS A 102 -15.44 11.38 -19.12
N GLU A 103 -15.45 11.56 -17.80
CA GLU A 103 -14.73 12.62 -17.09
C GLU A 103 -13.81 11.99 -16.03
N PRO A 104 -12.70 11.36 -16.46
CA PRO A 104 -11.78 10.72 -15.53
C PRO A 104 -11.07 11.75 -14.64
N TYR A 105 -10.71 11.36 -13.41
CA TYR A 105 -10.21 12.31 -12.40
C TYR A 105 -8.77 12.78 -12.63
N GLY A 106 -8.05 12.20 -13.57
CA GLY A 106 -6.64 12.45 -13.79
C GLY A 106 -6.14 12.02 -15.16
N THR A 107 -4.82 11.93 -15.27
CA THR A 107 -4.12 11.50 -16.47
C THR A 107 -3.31 10.24 -16.18
N LEU A 108 -2.71 9.65 -17.21
CA LEU A 108 -1.83 8.50 -17.06
C LEU A 108 -0.69 8.83 -16.07
N PHE A 109 -0.32 7.88 -15.21
CA PHE A 109 0.66 8.05 -14.11
C PHE A 109 0.22 8.96 -12.96
N HIS A 110 -1.02 9.45 -12.97
CA HIS A 110 -1.54 10.32 -11.91
C HIS A 110 -2.70 9.67 -11.13
N GLY A 111 -2.92 8.36 -11.31
CA GLY A 111 -3.86 7.57 -10.52
C GLY A 111 -3.47 7.49 -9.04
N LYS A 112 -4.45 7.38 -8.17
CA LYS A 112 -4.25 7.21 -6.72
C LYS A 112 -4.33 5.72 -6.38
N VAL A 113 -3.56 5.29 -5.39
CA VAL A 113 -3.60 3.94 -4.84
C VAL A 113 -4.79 3.84 -3.89
N VAL A 114 -5.58 2.78 -4.01
CA VAL A 114 -6.72 2.56 -3.11
C VAL A 114 -6.24 1.84 -1.86
N ASP A 115 -6.41 2.48 -0.71
CA ASP A 115 -6.18 1.92 0.61
C ASP A 115 -7.53 1.67 1.29
N MET A 116 -7.69 0.53 1.96
CA MET A 116 -9.00 0.10 2.46
C MET A 116 -8.99 -0.61 3.80
N LEU A 117 -7.89 -1.27 4.16
CA LEU A 117 -7.81 -2.09 5.35
C LEU A 117 -7.36 -1.24 6.53
N TYR A 118 -8.24 -1.07 7.52
CA TYR A 118 -7.98 -0.31 8.73
C TYR A 118 -8.15 -1.19 9.97
N PHE A 119 -7.13 -1.26 10.81
CA PHE A 119 -7.13 -2.10 12.02
C PHE A 119 -6.79 -1.28 13.27
N PRO A 120 -7.72 -0.49 13.82
CA PRO A 120 -7.52 0.22 15.08
C PRO A 120 -7.48 -0.80 16.23
N LEU A 121 -6.32 -1.41 16.46
CA LEU A 121 -6.17 -2.53 17.40
C LEU A 121 -6.37 -2.08 18.85
N ILE A 122 -6.02 -0.83 19.15
CA ILE A 122 -6.31 -0.19 20.44
C ILE A 122 -6.84 1.20 20.11
N ASP A 123 -8.01 1.52 20.66
CA ASP A 123 -8.58 2.86 20.65
C ASP A 123 -9.17 3.13 22.03
N ALA A 124 -8.42 3.84 22.85
CA ALA A 124 -8.77 4.05 24.25
C ALA A 124 -8.36 5.44 24.73
N GLN A 125 -9.13 5.98 25.67
CA GLN A 125 -8.73 7.19 26.38
C GLN A 125 -7.74 6.80 27.48
N LEU A 126 -6.55 7.42 27.45
CA LEU A 126 -5.50 7.16 28.43
C LEU A 126 -5.94 7.63 29.82
N PRO A 127 -5.73 6.83 30.88
CA PRO A 127 -6.00 7.25 32.25
C PRO A 127 -5.28 8.54 32.63
N ASP A 128 -5.93 9.40 33.43
CA ASP A 128 -5.39 10.70 33.85
C ASP A 128 -4.07 10.62 34.62
N TRP A 129 -3.74 9.47 35.21
CA TRP A 129 -2.51 9.26 35.96
C TRP A 129 -1.26 9.08 35.08
N ILE A 130 -1.40 8.90 33.76
CA ILE A 130 -0.26 8.75 32.84
C ILE A 130 0.44 10.10 32.66
N PRO A 131 1.73 10.23 33.02
CA PRO A 131 2.47 11.47 32.83
C PRO A 131 2.47 11.89 31.35
N PHE A 132 2.31 13.19 31.09
CA PHE A 132 2.34 13.84 29.77
C PHE A 132 1.19 13.51 28.79
N TYR A 133 0.61 12.31 28.85
CA TYR A 133 -0.39 11.82 27.89
C TYR A 133 -1.76 11.45 28.52
N GLY A 134 -1.90 11.53 29.85
CA GLY A 134 -3.14 11.23 30.55
C GLY A 134 -4.33 12.07 30.04
N GLY A 135 -5.49 11.44 29.93
CA GLY A 135 -6.72 12.04 29.42
C GLY A 135 -6.82 12.13 27.88
N GLN A 136 -5.73 11.88 27.14
CA GLN A 136 -5.74 11.91 25.68
C GLN A 136 -6.23 10.60 25.06
N ARG A 137 -6.87 10.66 23.89
CA ARG A 137 -7.20 9.47 23.09
C ARG A 137 -5.92 8.89 22.50
N PHE A 138 -5.69 7.61 22.72
CA PHE A 138 -4.58 6.85 22.16
C PHE A 138 -5.12 5.79 21.20
N THR A 139 -4.57 5.80 20.00
CA THR A 139 -4.83 4.83 18.95
C THR A 139 -3.55 4.08 18.60
N PHE A 140 -3.63 2.75 18.53
CA PHE A 140 -2.53 1.89 18.09
C PHE A 140 -2.87 1.26 16.75
N PHE A 141 -1.91 1.35 15.82
CA PHE A 141 -2.01 0.83 14.46
C PHE A 141 -3.00 1.60 13.56
N ASP A 142 -2.82 2.92 13.50
CA ASP A 142 -3.60 3.80 12.64
C ASP A 142 -3.39 3.70 11.10
N PRO A 143 -2.32 3.08 10.55
CA PRO A 143 -2.17 3.01 9.11
C PRO A 143 -3.33 2.31 8.41
N ILE A 144 -3.78 2.90 7.30
CA ILE A 144 -4.73 2.30 6.36
C ILE A 144 -3.91 1.88 5.15
N PHE A 145 -4.09 0.63 4.73
CA PHE A 145 -3.27 0.02 3.68
C PHE A 145 -4.12 -0.92 2.83
N ASN A 146 -3.50 -1.54 1.83
CA ASN A 146 -4.19 -2.47 0.95
C ASN A 146 -3.55 -3.87 0.91
N ILE A 147 -4.11 -4.73 0.06
CA ILE A 147 -3.63 -6.10 -0.11
C ILE A 147 -2.22 -6.14 -0.70
N ALA A 148 -1.86 -5.19 -1.57
CA ALA A 148 -0.52 -5.08 -2.12
C ALA A 148 0.51 -4.75 -1.04
N ASP A 149 0.22 -3.80 -0.15
CA ASP A 149 1.08 -3.47 0.99
C ASP A 149 1.20 -4.64 1.97
N THR A 150 0.10 -5.35 2.19
CA THR A 150 0.09 -6.58 3.00
C THR A 150 1.01 -7.64 2.41
N ALA A 151 0.97 -7.86 1.09
CA ALA A 151 1.85 -8.81 0.41
C ALA A 151 3.34 -8.43 0.55
N ILE A 152 3.67 -7.15 0.41
CA ILE A 152 5.05 -6.64 0.58
C ILE A 152 5.50 -6.84 2.03
N SER A 153 4.68 -6.44 3.01
CA SER A 153 4.98 -6.59 4.45
C SER A 153 5.17 -8.06 4.85
N VAL A 154 4.30 -8.96 4.38
CA VAL A 154 4.44 -10.41 4.61
C VAL A 154 5.74 -10.95 4.01
N ALA A 155 6.09 -10.53 2.78
CA ALA A 155 7.33 -10.94 2.14
C ALA A 155 8.57 -10.49 2.93
N VAL A 156 8.59 -9.24 3.40
CA VAL A 156 9.67 -8.72 4.23
C VAL A 156 9.76 -9.51 5.54
N GLY A 157 8.63 -9.79 6.19
CA GLY A 157 8.56 -10.64 7.38
C GLY A 157 9.14 -12.04 7.13
N LEU A 158 8.78 -12.68 6.01
CA LEU A 158 9.32 -13.99 5.61
C LEU A 158 10.84 -13.94 5.42
N LEU A 159 11.37 -12.90 4.77
CA LEU A 159 12.82 -12.74 4.56
C LEU A 159 13.59 -12.49 5.85
N ILE A 160 12.98 -11.79 6.82
CA ILE A 160 13.58 -11.57 8.15
C ILE A 160 13.58 -12.87 8.96
N ILE A 161 12.41 -13.52 9.09
CA ILE A 161 12.25 -14.73 9.92
C ILE A 161 13.07 -15.90 9.35
N PHE A 162 13.05 -16.08 8.02
CA PHE A 162 13.72 -17.20 7.36
C PHE A 162 15.00 -16.78 6.65
N ASN A 163 15.66 -15.71 7.11
CA ASN A 163 16.86 -15.14 6.51
C ASN A 163 17.93 -16.21 6.17
N LYS A 164 18.25 -17.08 7.13
CA LYS A 164 19.24 -18.18 6.94
C LYS A 164 18.86 -19.16 5.83
N LYS A 165 17.55 -19.41 5.63
CA LYS A 165 17.06 -20.31 4.56
C LYS A 165 16.96 -19.56 3.23
N ALA A 166 16.61 -18.28 3.24
CA ALA A 166 16.47 -17.45 2.05
C ALA A 166 17.84 -17.16 1.41
N PHE A 167 18.85 -16.87 2.23
CA PHE A 167 20.21 -16.53 1.81
C PHE A 167 21.21 -17.57 2.30
N LYS A 168 21.00 -18.83 1.91
CA LYS A 168 22.00 -19.89 2.18
C LYS A 168 23.35 -19.45 1.58
N LYS A 169 24.34 -19.27 2.44
CA LYS A 169 25.75 -19.28 2.03
C LYS A 169 26.17 -20.72 1.77
#